data_AF-A0A7L4N4G0-F1
#
_entry.id   AF-A0A7L4N4G0-F1
#
_cell.length_a   1.000
_cell.length_b   1.000
_cell.length_c   1.000
_cell.angle_alpha   90.00
_cell.angle_beta   90.00
_cell.angle_gamma   90.00
#
_symmetry.space_group_name_H-M   'P 1'
#
loop_
_entity.id
_entity.type
_entity.pdbx_description
1 polymer ?
#
loop_
_entity_poly.entity_id
_entity_poly.type
_entity_poly.pdbx_seq_one_letter_code
_entity_poly.pdbx_strand_id
1 'polypeptide(L)'
;FRLNRDHKEVCERDWSDKVETYYIDDKCGRYSNQSTNTQFHPSSVKVEESASTLETWAKFSHDNIHRAEREKIASINLRALIDNIIHDVSKDLRRQCDAVNKALDKRCEELDDTKHKLEHHLKNILKEIGDQEAGIAALKQAIKDKEAPMKVAQTRLYDRAFRPHVELCRDEAQFRLINEVEELTESIESLKKKLLESEQSLRNLEDIRMNLEKEIAVKTNSIFIDRQKCMAHR
;
A
#
# COMPACT_ATOMS: atom_id res chain seq x y z
N PHE A 1 -34.95 17.98 15.28
CA PHE A 1 -34.90 19.25 16.03
C PHE A 1 -36.11 20.15 15.77
N ARG A 2 -36.49 20.44 14.51
CA ARG A 2 -37.67 21.26 14.19
C ARG A 2 -38.97 20.71 14.82
N LEU A 3 -39.30 19.44 14.58
CA LEU A 3 -40.52 18.81 15.10
C LEU A 3 -40.61 18.82 16.64
N ASN A 4 -39.51 18.53 17.34
CA ASN A 4 -39.45 18.62 18.80
C ASN A 4 -39.75 20.05 19.30
N ARG A 5 -39.25 21.08 18.61
CA ARG A 5 -39.53 22.48 18.92
C ARG A 5 -41.01 22.82 18.65
N ASP A 6 -41.52 22.40 17.50
CA ASP A 6 -42.91 22.65 17.11
C ASP A 6 -43.89 22.01 18.12
N HIS A 7 -43.63 20.77 18.56
CA HIS A 7 -44.45 20.12 19.58
C HIS A 7 -44.32 20.76 20.97
N LYS A 8 -43.14 21.26 21.32
CA LYS A 8 -42.93 22.03 22.55
C LYS A 8 -43.79 23.31 22.52
N GLU A 9 -43.74 24.08 21.44
CA GLU A 9 -44.52 25.31 21.27
C GLU A 9 -46.03 25.05 21.36
N VAL A 10 -46.51 23.94 20.79
CA VAL A 10 -47.92 23.52 20.90
C VAL A 10 -48.30 23.22 22.35
N CYS A 11 -47.48 22.48 23.10
CA CYS A 11 -47.72 22.20 24.50
C CYS A 11 -47.64 23.45 25.40
N GLU A 12 -46.71 24.36 25.12
CA GLU A 12 -46.58 25.63 25.85
C GLU A 12 -47.80 26.52 25.64
N ARG A 13 -48.34 26.58 24.41
CA ARG A 13 -49.59 27.30 24.12
C ARG A 13 -50.78 26.67 24.82
N ASP A 14 -50.97 25.36 24.70
CA ASP A 14 -52.06 24.63 25.37
C ASP A 14 -52.00 24.79 26.90
N TRP A 15 -50.80 24.83 27.48
CA TRP A 15 -50.62 25.14 28.91
C TRP A 15 -50.98 26.59 29.23
N SER A 16 -50.52 27.56 28.43
CA SER A 16 -50.82 28.98 28.63
C SER A 16 -52.33 29.25 28.58
N ASP A 17 -53.03 28.69 27.60
CA ASP A 17 -54.49 28.84 27.44
C ASP A 17 -55.24 28.30 28.66
N LYS A 18 -54.80 27.16 29.21
CA LYS A 18 -55.37 26.58 30.44
C LYS A 18 -55.09 27.42 31.69
N VAL A 19 -53.90 28.01 31.79
CA VAL A 19 -53.55 28.89 32.90
C VAL A 19 -54.41 30.15 32.88
N GLU A 20 -54.59 30.75 31.71
CA GLU A 20 -55.48 31.90 31.54
C GLU A 20 -56.94 31.54 31.87
N THR A 21 -57.42 30.39 31.37
CA THR A 21 -58.75 29.86 31.68
C THR A 21 -58.94 29.64 33.18
N TYR A 22 -57.95 29.07 33.86
CA TYR A 22 -57.99 28.86 35.32
C TYR A 22 -58.14 30.19 36.09
N TYR A 23 -57.44 31.25 35.69
CA TYR A 23 -57.59 32.56 36.33
C TYR A 23 -58.97 33.17 36.11
N ILE A 24 -59.56 32.96 34.93
CA ILE A 24 -60.94 33.35 34.64
C ILE A 24 -61.89 32.58 35.55
N ASP A 25 -61.76 31.26 35.65
CA ASP A 25 -62.62 30.39 36.46
C ASP A 25 -62.47 30.66 37.96
N ASP A 26 -61.26 30.86 38.48
CA ASP A 26 -61.01 31.25 39.87
C ASP A 26 -61.67 32.60 40.19
N LYS A 27 -61.53 33.59 39.31
CA LYS A 27 -62.21 34.88 39.46
C LYS A 27 -63.73 34.72 39.44
N CYS A 28 -64.26 33.91 38.53
CA CYS A 28 -65.69 33.61 38.43
C CYS A 28 -66.23 32.93 39.70
N GLY A 29 -65.49 31.96 40.23
CA GLY A 29 -65.85 31.23 41.46
C GLY A 29 -65.88 32.10 42.72
N ARG A 30 -65.27 33.30 42.70
CA ARG A 30 -65.27 34.26 43.81
C ARG A 30 -66.44 35.26 43.77
N TYR A 31 -67.25 35.29 42.72
CA TYR A 31 -68.42 36.16 42.68
C TYR A 31 -69.48 35.72 43.70
N SER A 32 -70.11 36.71 44.33
CA SER A 32 -71.26 36.51 45.23
C SER A 32 -72.33 37.55 44.92
N ASN A 33 -73.52 37.39 45.49
CA ASN A 33 -74.63 38.34 45.32
C ASN A 33 -74.31 39.76 45.82
N GLN A 34 -73.22 39.95 46.57
CA GLN A 34 -72.76 41.24 47.10
C GLN A 34 -71.59 41.84 46.28
N SER A 35 -71.12 41.15 45.24
CA SER A 35 -70.00 41.61 44.42
C SER A 35 -70.38 42.83 43.59
N THR A 36 -69.64 43.93 43.77
CA THR A 36 -69.89 45.23 43.12
C THR A 36 -69.44 45.32 41.66
N ASN A 37 -68.70 44.32 41.16
CA ASN A 37 -68.18 44.27 39.79
C ASN A 37 -68.96 43.26 38.90
N THR A 38 -70.29 43.24 39.04
CA THR A 38 -71.20 42.39 38.25
C THR A 38 -72.12 43.26 37.40
N GLN A 39 -72.41 42.83 36.16
CA GLN A 39 -73.22 43.57 35.19
C GLN A 39 -74.08 42.60 34.37
N PHE A 40 -75.16 43.08 33.76
CA PHE A 40 -75.98 42.26 32.85
C PHE A 40 -75.26 42.08 31.51
N HIS A 41 -75.10 40.82 31.06
CA HIS A 41 -74.57 40.46 29.74
C HIS A 41 -75.57 39.61 28.95
N PRO A 42 -76.63 40.22 28.35
CA PRO A 42 -77.74 39.48 27.72
C PRO A 42 -77.32 38.58 26.55
N SER A 43 -76.22 38.91 25.88
CA SER A 43 -75.69 38.13 24.74
C SER A 43 -74.91 36.88 25.14
N SER A 44 -74.54 36.72 26.42
CA SER A 44 -73.68 35.62 26.91
C SER A 44 -74.41 34.30 27.14
N VAL A 45 -75.73 34.27 27.01
CA VAL A 45 -76.57 33.07 27.26
C VAL A 45 -76.56 32.09 26.07
N LYS A 46 -75.91 32.45 24.95
CA LYS A 46 -75.83 31.60 23.76
C LYS A 46 -74.67 30.60 23.89
N VAL A 47 -74.95 29.31 23.69
CA VAL A 47 -73.91 28.30 23.52
C VAL A 47 -73.32 28.45 22.12
N GLU A 48 -72.01 28.60 22.03
CA GLU A 48 -71.32 28.71 20.75
C GLU A 48 -71.21 27.33 20.09
N GLU A 49 -71.69 27.18 18.85
CA GLU A 49 -71.65 25.89 18.13
C GLU A 49 -70.22 25.39 17.85
N SER A 50 -69.24 26.30 17.85
CA SER A 50 -67.81 26.03 17.71
C SER A 50 -67.13 25.61 19.02
N ALA A 51 -67.82 25.63 20.16
CA ALA A 51 -67.23 25.36 21.46
C ALA A 51 -66.81 23.88 21.62
N SER A 52 -65.67 23.66 22.27
CA SER A 52 -65.21 22.32 22.62
C SER A 52 -66.09 21.68 23.71
N THR A 53 -66.24 20.36 23.67
CA THR A 53 -66.82 19.59 24.77
C THR A 53 -65.72 19.22 25.77
N LEU A 54 -66.10 18.79 26.98
CA LEU A 54 -65.13 18.28 27.97
C LEU A 54 -64.28 17.13 27.41
N GLU A 55 -64.89 16.26 26.60
CA GLU A 55 -64.20 15.14 25.95
C GLU A 55 -63.21 15.63 24.90
N THR A 56 -63.60 16.57 24.01
CA THR A 56 -62.69 17.06 22.96
C THR A 56 -61.58 17.94 23.53
N TRP A 57 -61.83 18.69 24.60
CA TRP A 57 -60.82 19.46 25.34
C TRP A 57 -59.77 18.56 26.01
N ALA A 58 -60.22 17.53 26.74
CA ALA A 58 -59.33 16.58 27.39
C ALA A 58 -58.51 15.79 26.35
N LYS A 59 -59.16 15.37 25.27
CA LYS A 59 -58.52 14.68 24.14
C LYS A 59 -57.48 15.55 23.44
N PHE A 60 -57.76 16.83 23.20
CA PHE A 60 -56.80 17.75 22.58
C PHE A 60 -55.48 17.83 23.38
N SER A 61 -55.61 18.00 24.70
CA SER A 61 -54.48 18.03 25.63
C SER A 61 -53.70 16.71 25.61
N HIS A 62 -54.43 15.59 25.69
CA HIS A 62 -53.85 14.26 25.66
C HIS A 62 -53.09 13.98 24.36
N ASP A 63 -53.68 14.32 23.22
CA ASP A 63 -53.08 14.15 21.89
C ASP A 63 -51.82 15.01 21.73
N ASN A 64 -51.82 16.24 22.23
CA ASN A 64 -50.65 17.12 22.21
C ASN A 64 -49.48 16.51 23.01
N ILE A 65 -49.75 16.08 24.24
CA ILE A 65 -48.74 15.43 25.11
C ILE A 65 -48.22 14.15 24.45
N HIS A 66 -49.12 13.30 23.94
CA HIS A 66 -48.74 12.03 23.31
C HIS A 66 -47.87 12.25 22.05
N ARG A 67 -48.20 13.24 21.21
CA ARG A 67 -47.37 13.58 20.04
C ARG A 67 -46.00 14.10 20.46
N ALA A 68 -45.94 14.99 21.45
CA ALA A 68 -44.68 15.51 21.98
C ALA A 68 -43.80 14.40 22.57
N GLU A 69 -44.38 13.48 23.34
CA GLU A 69 -43.66 12.36 23.94
C GLU A 69 -43.10 11.40 22.88
N ARG A 70 -43.91 11.08 21.85
CA ARG A 70 -43.45 10.25 20.73
C ARG A 70 -42.27 10.87 19.99
N GLU A 71 -42.33 12.18 19.71
CA GLU A 71 -41.25 12.89 19.03
C GLU A 71 -40.00 13.05 19.92
N LYS A 72 -40.17 13.18 21.24
CA LYS A 72 -39.07 13.18 22.21
C LYS A 72 -38.35 11.83 22.21
N ILE A 73 -39.10 10.72 22.32
CA ILE A 73 -38.54 9.36 22.31
C ILE A 73 -37.85 9.08 20.99
N ALA A 74 -38.45 9.45 19.85
CA ALA A 74 -37.83 9.31 18.54
C ALA A 74 -36.48 10.04 18.46
N SER A 75 -36.41 11.26 19.01
CA SER A 75 -35.16 12.03 19.04
C SER A 75 -34.10 11.43 19.97
N ILE A 76 -34.49 10.87 21.11
CA ILE A 76 -33.58 10.16 22.03
C ILE A 76 -32.98 8.94 21.32
N ASN A 77 -33.82 8.12 20.70
CA ASN A 77 -33.38 6.93 19.97
C ASN A 77 -32.46 7.28 18.81
N LEU A 78 -32.77 8.35 18.06
CA LEU A 78 -31.92 8.81 16.97
C LEU A 78 -30.55 9.27 17.47
N ARG A 79 -30.49 10.02 18.58
CA ARG A 79 -29.21 10.45 19.17
C ARG A 79 -28.38 9.25 19.64
N ALA A 80 -29.00 8.29 20.33
CA ALA A 80 -28.32 7.07 20.75
C ALA A 80 -27.78 6.26 19.55
N LEU A 81 -28.54 6.17 18.47
CA LEU A 81 -28.09 5.53 17.23
C LEU A 81 -26.88 6.27 16.61
N ILE A 82 -26.94 7.60 16.55
CA ILE A 82 -25.83 8.42 16.04
C ILE A 82 -24.58 8.21 16.89
N ASP A 83 -24.70 8.23 18.21
CA ASP A 83 -23.57 8.03 19.12
C ASP A 83 -22.93 6.65 18.94
N ASN A 84 -23.74 5.60 18.76
CA ASN A 84 -23.24 4.26 18.46
C ASN A 84 -22.51 4.21 17.11
N ILE A 85 -23.08 4.83 16.06
CA ILE A 85 -22.43 4.89 14.74
C ILE A 85 -21.09 5.62 14.82
N ILE A 86 -21.02 6.76 15.52
CA ILE A 86 -19.77 7.51 15.70
C ILE A 86 -18.74 6.67 16.44
N HIS A 87 -19.16 5.95 17.47
CA HIS A 87 -18.28 5.04 18.23
C HIS A 87 -17.73 3.92 17.35
N ASP A 88 -18.60 3.23 16.61
CA ASP A 88 -18.22 2.11 15.75
C ASP A 88 -17.31 2.57 14.61
N VAL A 89 -17.65 3.67 13.94
CA VAL A 89 -16.80 4.27 12.89
C VAL A 89 -15.44 4.67 13.44
N SER A 90 -15.38 5.28 14.62
CA SER A 90 -14.11 5.66 15.25
C SER A 90 -13.25 4.44 15.57
N LYS A 91 -13.87 3.35 16.05
CA LYS A 91 -13.19 2.10 16.35
C LYS A 91 -12.66 1.43 15.08
N ASP A 92 -13.47 1.42 14.02
CA ASP A 92 -13.10 0.82 12.75
C ASP A 92 -12.01 1.63 12.03
N LEU A 93 -12.03 2.96 12.10
CA LEU A 93 -10.94 3.81 11.61
C LEU A 93 -9.61 3.51 12.31
N ARG A 94 -9.62 3.33 13.65
CA ARG A 94 -8.41 2.94 14.40
C ARG A 94 -7.91 1.57 13.97
N ARG A 95 -8.80 0.58 13.87
CA ARG A 95 -8.44 -0.78 13.41
C ARG A 95 -7.86 -0.77 12.01
N GLN A 96 -8.43 0.02 11.10
CA GLN A 96 -7.92 0.16 9.74
C GLN A 96 -6.54 0.83 9.73
N CYS A 97 -6.34 1.87 10.53
CA CYS A 97 -5.04 2.52 10.71
C CYS A 97 -3.98 1.52 11.21
N ASP A 98 -4.28 0.77 12.27
CA ASP A 98 -3.38 -0.25 12.83
C ASP A 98 -3.06 -1.36 11.81
N ALA A 99 -4.07 -1.81 11.07
CA ALA A 99 -3.91 -2.85 10.04
C ALA A 99 -3.02 -2.38 8.88
N VAL A 100 -3.26 -1.15 8.37
CA VAL A 100 -2.44 -0.55 7.31
C VAL A 100 -1.02 -0.32 7.80
N ASN A 101 -0.85 0.14 9.04
CA ASN A 101 0.45 0.37 9.63
C ASN A 101 1.25 -0.95 9.74
N LYS A 102 0.63 -1.99 10.30
CA LYS A 102 1.26 -3.30 10.39
C LYS A 102 1.61 -3.88 9.01
N ALA A 103 0.73 -3.72 8.02
CA ALA A 103 1.00 -4.18 6.66
C ALA A 103 2.17 -3.44 6.01
N LEU A 104 2.27 -2.13 6.22
CA LEU A 104 3.36 -1.31 5.70
C LEU A 104 4.71 -1.61 6.39
N ASP A 105 4.70 -1.87 7.71
CA ASP A 105 5.89 -2.30 8.45
C ASP A 105 6.41 -3.63 7.90
N LYS A 106 5.52 -4.61 7.73
CA LYS A 106 5.85 -5.90 7.12
C LYS A 106 6.42 -5.74 5.71
N ARG A 107 5.83 -4.86 4.88
CA ARG A 107 6.36 -4.58 3.54
C ARG A 107 7.78 -4.02 3.59
N CYS A 108 8.07 -3.12 4.53
CA CYS A 108 9.42 -2.58 4.70
C CYS A 108 10.42 -3.68 5.09
N GLU A 109 10.04 -4.59 5.98
CA GLU A 109 10.87 -5.74 6.37
C GLU A 109 11.12 -6.68 5.17
N GLU A 110 10.09 -7.00 4.39
CA GLU A 110 10.19 -7.83 3.19
C GLU A 110 11.08 -7.19 2.11
N LEU A 111 10.99 -5.87 1.93
CA LEU A 111 11.85 -5.11 1.01
C LEU A 111 13.30 -5.10 1.47
N ASP A 112 13.56 -4.90 2.75
CA ASP A 112 14.90 -4.96 3.32
C ASP A 112 15.50 -6.36 3.12
N ASP A 113 14.79 -7.43 3.48
CA ASP A 113 15.27 -8.80 3.30
C ASP A 113 15.58 -9.10 1.82
N THR A 114 14.69 -8.67 0.91
CA THR A 114 14.92 -8.81 -0.54
C THR A 114 16.16 -8.04 -0.99
N LYS A 115 16.35 -6.81 -0.50
CA LYS A 115 17.54 -6.01 -0.80
C LYS A 115 18.82 -6.69 -0.31
N HIS A 116 18.84 -7.19 0.92
CA HIS A 116 20.01 -7.90 1.47
C HIS A 116 20.36 -9.15 0.65
N LYS A 117 19.35 -9.90 0.21
CA LYS A 117 19.55 -11.07 -0.68
C LYS A 117 20.15 -10.67 -2.03
N LEU A 118 19.68 -9.57 -2.63
CA LEU A 118 20.23 -9.04 -3.88
C LEU A 118 21.68 -8.56 -3.71
N GLU A 119 21.99 -7.84 -2.63
CA GLU A 119 23.35 -7.39 -2.32
C GLU A 119 24.30 -8.57 -2.08
N HIS A 120 23.84 -9.61 -1.39
CA HIS A 120 24.59 -10.84 -1.21
C HIS A 120 24.86 -11.54 -2.54
N HIS A 121 23.84 -11.64 -3.41
CA HIS A 121 24.00 -12.22 -4.74
C HIS A 121 24.99 -11.40 -5.60
N LEU A 122 24.89 -10.08 -5.57
CA LEU A 122 25.83 -9.19 -6.27
C LEU A 122 27.27 -9.43 -5.82
N LYS A 123 27.50 -9.60 -4.51
CA LYS A 123 28.84 -9.94 -3.98
C LYS A 123 29.37 -11.25 -4.54
N ASN A 124 28.52 -12.26 -4.69
CA ASN A 124 28.92 -13.56 -5.26
C ASN A 124 29.23 -13.41 -6.76
N ILE A 125 28.40 -12.70 -7.52
CA ILE A 125 28.64 -12.42 -8.95
C ILE A 125 29.94 -11.64 -9.17
N LEU A 126 30.24 -10.65 -8.33
CA LEU A 126 31.51 -9.91 -8.41
C LEU A 126 32.72 -10.82 -8.18
N LYS A 127 32.60 -11.80 -7.27
CA LYS A 127 33.66 -12.79 -7.06
C LYS A 127 33.82 -13.70 -8.29
N GLU A 128 32.71 -14.22 -8.83
CA GLU A 128 32.72 -15.06 -10.03
C GLU A 128 33.31 -14.32 -11.24
N ILE A 129 33.02 -13.03 -11.40
CA ILE A 129 33.63 -12.17 -12.43
C ILE A 129 35.16 -12.14 -12.26
N GLY A 130 35.66 -11.88 -11.05
CA GLY A 130 37.10 -11.83 -10.79
C GLY A 130 37.79 -13.18 -11.03
N ASP A 131 37.16 -14.28 -10.62
CA ASP A 131 37.66 -15.63 -10.87
C ASP A 131 37.70 -15.93 -12.39
N GLN A 132 36.67 -15.48 -13.13
CA GLN A 132 36.57 -15.66 -14.58
C GLN A 132 37.60 -14.81 -15.35
N GLU A 133 37.83 -13.57 -14.94
CA GLU A 133 38.87 -12.69 -15.50
C GLU A 133 40.27 -13.29 -15.32
N ALA A 134 40.55 -13.82 -14.11
CA ALA A 134 41.80 -14.52 -13.84
C ALA A 134 41.95 -15.77 -14.71
N GLY A 135 40.86 -16.54 -14.89
CA GLY A 135 40.82 -17.69 -15.79
C GLY A 135 41.10 -17.32 -17.25
N ILE A 136 40.49 -16.25 -17.75
CA ILE A 136 40.74 -15.71 -19.10
C ILE A 136 42.20 -15.30 -19.28
N ALA A 137 42.80 -14.62 -18.29
CA ALA A 137 44.21 -14.23 -18.33
C ALA A 137 45.12 -15.47 -18.40
N ALA A 138 44.84 -16.50 -17.59
CA ALA A 138 45.58 -17.76 -17.62
C ALA A 138 45.45 -18.49 -18.95
N LEU A 139 44.25 -18.53 -19.55
CA LEU A 139 44.03 -19.12 -20.89
C LEU A 139 44.81 -18.38 -21.98
N LYS A 140 44.80 -17.04 -21.95
CA LYS A 140 45.58 -16.21 -22.88
C LYS A 140 47.08 -16.48 -22.76
N GLN A 141 47.59 -16.63 -21.53
CA GLN A 141 48.98 -16.97 -21.30
C GLN A 141 49.32 -18.38 -21.80
N ALA A 142 48.48 -19.38 -21.51
CA ALA A 142 48.69 -20.76 -21.96
C ALA A 142 48.70 -20.90 -23.50
N ILE A 143 47.86 -20.13 -24.20
CA ILE A 143 47.89 -20.05 -25.67
C ILE A 143 49.24 -19.51 -26.14
N LYS A 144 49.70 -18.38 -25.58
CA LYS A 144 50.97 -17.75 -25.93
C LYS A 144 52.16 -18.69 -25.68
N ASP A 145 52.15 -19.41 -24.55
CA ASP A 145 53.20 -20.36 -24.18
C ASP A 145 53.30 -21.55 -25.14
N LYS A 146 52.20 -21.91 -25.83
CA LYS A 146 52.16 -22.96 -26.87
C LYS A 146 52.44 -22.42 -28.28
N GLU A 147 52.07 -21.17 -28.57
CA GLU A 147 52.37 -20.54 -29.86
C GLU A 147 53.88 -20.37 -30.07
N ALA A 148 54.65 -20.14 -28.99
CA ALA A 148 56.11 -20.05 -29.06
C ALA A 148 56.81 -21.33 -29.58
N PRO A 149 56.64 -22.52 -28.98
CA PRO A 149 57.21 -23.76 -29.50
C PRO A 149 56.63 -24.15 -30.87
N MET A 150 55.33 -23.88 -31.14
CA MET A 150 54.74 -24.12 -32.46
C MET A 150 55.47 -23.33 -33.56
N LYS A 151 55.78 -22.05 -33.30
CA LYS A 151 56.56 -21.22 -34.22
C LYS A 151 57.96 -21.76 -34.45
N VAL A 152 58.62 -22.29 -33.41
CA VAL A 152 59.93 -22.94 -33.53
C VAL A 152 59.84 -24.19 -34.41
N ALA A 153 58.88 -25.08 -34.15
CA ALA A 153 58.69 -26.31 -34.92
C ALA A 153 58.39 -26.01 -36.41
N GLN A 154 57.50 -25.06 -36.69
CA GLN A 154 57.19 -24.62 -38.05
C GLN A 154 58.39 -23.97 -38.76
N THR A 155 59.17 -23.15 -38.06
CA THR A 155 60.39 -22.54 -38.62
C THR A 155 61.41 -23.62 -38.98
N ARG A 156 61.62 -24.62 -38.10
CA ARG A 156 62.50 -25.76 -38.38
C ARG A 156 62.04 -26.56 -39.60
N LEU A 157 60.74 -26.80 -39.75
CA LEU A 157 60.17 -27.46 -40.94
C LEU A 157 60.39 -26.65 -42.21
N TYR A 158 60.20 -25.33 -42.15
CA TYR A 158 60.45 -24.40 -43.25
C TYR A 158 61.91 -24.47 -43.72
N ASP A 159 62.87 -24.32 -42.80
CA ASP A 159 64.30 -24.34 -43.14
C ASP A 159 64.71 -25.71 -43.73
N ARG A 160 64.15 -26.80 -43.20
CA ARG A 160 64.41 -28.17 -43.70
C ARG A 160 63.84 -28.42 -45.10
N ALA A 161 62.90 -27.60 -45.57
CA ALA A 161 62.37 -27.70 -46.93
C ALA A 161 63.38 -27.24 -48.01
N PHE A 162 64.48 -26.58 -47.62
CA PHE A 162 65.53 -26.10 -48.53
C PHE A 162 66.74 -27.03 -48.64
N ARG A 163 66.69 -28.24 -48.05
CA ARG A 163 67.79 -29.20 -48.15
C ARG A 163 68.03 -29.60 -49.63
N PRO A 164 69.28 -29.63 -50.11
CA PRO A 164 69.56 -29.86 -51.53
C PRO A 164 69.54 -31.35 -51.91
N HIS A 165 69.00 -31.66 -53.09
CA HIS A 165 69.07 -32.99 -53.72
C HIS A 165 68.59 -34.14 -52.80
N VAL A 166 69.45 -35.15 -52.59
CA VAL A 166 69.16 -36.34 -51.77
C VAL A 166 69.01 -36.01 -50.28
N GLU A 167 69.51 -34.86 -49.82
CA GLU A 167 69.38 -34.40 -48.43
C GLU A 167 67.96 -33.93 -48.09
N LEU A 168 67.08 -33.72 -49.09
CA LEU A 168 65.63 -33.50 -48.88
C LEU A 168 64.93 -34.80 -48.46
N CYS A 169 65.48 -35.43 -47.42
CA CYS A 169 65.03 -36.68 -46.85
C CYS A 169 63.94 -36.43 -45.81
N ARG A 170 62.91 -37.28 -45.83
CA ARG A 170 61.88 -37.37 -44.79
C ARG A 170 62.38 -38.27 -43.67
N ASP A 171 63.38 -37.79 -42.94
CA ASP A 171 63.95 -38.51 -41.81
C ASP A 171 63.01 -38.49 -40.58
N GLU A 172 63.36 -39.25 -39.55
CA GLU A 172 62.58 -39.34 -38.30
C GLU A 172 62.33 -37.96 -37.67
N ALA A 173 63.32 -37.05 -37.69
CA ALA A 173 63.17 -35.72 -37.13
C ALA A 173 62.17 -34.86 -37.93
N GLN A 174 62.05 -35.06 -39.25
CA GLN A 174 61.02 -34.44 -40.07
C GLN A 174 59.63 -34.86 -39.62
N PHE A 175 59.40 -36.17 -39.43
CA PHE A 175 58.10 -36.70 -38.99
C PHE A 175 57.75 -36.24 -37.58
N ARG A 176 58.71 -36.24 -36.65
CA ARG A 176 58.50 -35.77 -35.28
C ARG A 176 58.07 -34.30 -35.23
N LEU A 177 58.69 -33.44 -36.03
CA LEU A 177 58.32 -32.02 -36.11
C LEU A 177 56.91 -31.81 -36.70
N ILE A 178 56.51 -32.62 -37.68
CA ILE A 178 55.13 -32.56 -38.23
C ILE A 178 54.12 -32.93 -37.14
N ASN A 179 54.33 -34.05 -36.45
CA ASN A 179 53.45 -34.49 -35.37
C ASN A 179 53.39 -33.45 -34.22
N GLU A 180 54.54 -32.87 -33.85
CA GLU A 180 54.59 -31.80 -32.83
C GLU A 180 53.74 -30.59 -33.24
N VAL A 181 53.79 -30.18 -34.51
CA VAL A 181 52.95 -29.07 -35.02
C VAL A 181 51.47 -29.45 -35.00
N GLU A 182 51.10 -30.67 -35.39
CA GLU A 182 49.72 -31.16 -35.34
C GLU A 182 49.18 -31.13 -33.91
N GLU A 183 49.91 -31.74 -32.95
CA GLU A 183 49.52 -31.77 -31.53
C GLU A 183 49.40 -30.37 -30.91
N LEU A 184 50.34 -29.46 -31.21
CA LEU A 184 50.29 -28.08 -30.74
C LEU A 184 49.11 -27.31 -31.34
N THR A 185 48.80 -27.55 -32.61
CA THR A 185 47.66 -26.93 -33.30
C THR A 185 46.34 -27.32 -32.62
N GLU A 186 46.10 -28.61 -32.43
CA GLU A 186 44.89 -29.11 -31.74
C GLU A 186 44.79 -28.55 -30.31
N SER A 187 45.92 -28.51 -29.59
CA SER A 187 45.97 -27.98 -28.23
C SER A 187 45.63 -26.48 -28.17
N ILE A 188 46.17 -25.68 -29.09
CA ILE A 188 45.91 -24.24 -29.19
C ILE A 188 44.45 -23.97 -29.58
N GLU A 189 43.89 -24.72 -30.54
CA GLU A 189 42.50 -24.59 -30.96
C GLU A 189 41.53 -24.89 -29.80
N SER A 190 41.80 -25.95 -29.03
CA SER A 190 41.04 -26.30 -27.84
C SER A 190 41.07 -25.19 -26.78
N LEU A 191 42.25 -24.59 -26.53
CA LEU A 191 42.38 -23.46 -25.61
C LEU A 191 41.66 -22.20 -26.12
N LYS A 192 41.74 -21.90 -27.42
CA LYS A 192 41.03 -20.77 -28.04
C LYS A 192 39.51 -20.93 -27.93
N LYS A 193 38.99 -22.15 -28.10
CA LYS A 193 37.57 -22.44 -27.89
C LYS A 193 37.15 -22.17 -26.44
N LYS A 194 37.89 -22.69 -25.45
CA LYS A 194 37.63 -22.44 -24.02
C LYS A 194 37.72 -20.96 -23.66
N LEU A 195 38.65 -20.24 -24.27
CA LEU A 195 38.78 -18.79 -24.08
C LEU A 195 37.51 -18.06 -24.54
N LEU A 196 37.00 -18.39 -25.74
CA LEU A 196 35.77 -17.79 -26.26
C LEU A 196 34.56 -18.08 -25.35
N GLU A 197 34.40 -19.34 -24.92
CA GLU A 197 33.36 -19.74 -23.97
C GLU A 197 33.48 -18.95 -22.65
N SER A 198 34.71 -18.76 -22.16
CA SER A 198 34.98 -18.03 -20.93
C SER A 198 34.67 -16.54 -21.06
N GLU A 199 35.04 -15.91 -22.18
CA GLU A 199 34.74 -14.50 -22.48
C GLU A 199 33.23 -14.28 -22.64
N GLN A 200 32.50 -15.23 -23.24
CA GLN A 200 31.04 -15.15 -23.30
C GLN A 200 30.39 -15.29 -21.92
N SER A 201 30.89 -16.20 -21.08
CA SER A 201 30.41 -16.35 -19.70
C SER A 201 30.64 -15.08 -18.89
N LEU A 202 31.78 -14.42 -19.06
CA LEU A 202 32.08 -13.14 -18.40
C LEU A 202 31.06 -12.05 -18.78
N ARG A 203 30.73 -11.90 -20.08
CA ARG A 203 29.72 -10.94 -20.54
C ARG A 203 28.36 -11.19 -19.88
N ASN A 204 27.95 -12.46 -19.80
CA ASN A 204 26.68 -12.82 -19.15
C ASN A 204 26.69 -12.45 -17.66
N LEU A 205 27.81 -12.64 -16.95
CA LEU A 205 27.95 -12.24 -15.56
C LEU A 205 27.91 -10.70 -15.39
N GLU A 206 28.50 -9.94 -16.31
CA GLU A 206 28.42 -8.48 -16.32
C GLU A 206 26.98 -7.97 -16.50
N ASP A 207 26.22 -8.59 -17.40
CA ASP A 207 24.79 -8.28 -17.59
C ASP A 207 23.98 -8.56 -16.32
N ILE A 208 24.25 -9.69 -15.66
CA ILE A 208 23.62 -10.04 -14.37
C ILE A 208 23.97 -9.00 -13.30
N ARG A 209 25.26 -8.60 -13.20
CA ARG A 209 25.71 -7.57 -12.27
C ARG A 209 24.93 -6.27 -12.45
N MET A 210 24.83 -5.77 -13.68
CA MET A 210 24.11 -4.53 -13.99
C MET A 210 22.63 -4.61 -13.61
N ASN A 211 21.99 -5.75 -13.86
CA ASN A 211 20.59 -5.97 -13.46
C ASN A 211 20.41 -5.99 -11.93
N LEU A 212 21.32 -6.64 -11.21
CA LEU A 212 21.30 -6.67 -9.74
C LEU A 212 21.49 -5.27 -9.15
N GLU A 213 22.45 -4.49 -9.64
CA GLU A 213 22.70 -3.10 -9.20
C GLU A 213 21.46 -2.23 -9.40
N LYS A 214 20.81 -2.37 -10.55
CA LYS A 214 19.56 -1.66 -10.85
C LYS A 214 18.44 -2.05 -9.87
N GLU A 215 18.23 -3.34 -9.63
CA GLU A 215 17.20 -3.80 -8.69
C GLU A 215 17.48 -3.33 -7.26
N ILE A 216 18.73 -3.37 -6.80
CA ILE A 216 19.12 -2.85 -5.48
C ILE A 216 18.82 -1.35 -5.36
N ALA A 217 19.10 -0.57 -6.41
CA ALA A 217 18.77 0.86 -6.44
C ALA A 217 17.26 1.10 -6.35
N VAL A 218 16.45 0.31 -7.08
CA VAL A 218 14.99 0.36 -7.00
C VAL A 218 14.50 0.05 -5.59
N LYS A 219 14.96 -1.05 -4.99
CA LYS A 219 14.56 -1.44 -3.63
C LYS A 219 14.97 -0.37 -2.60
N THR A 220 16.16 0.18 -2.72
CA THR A 220 16.65 1.28 -1.86
C THR A 220 15.75 2.51 -1.96
N ASN A 221 15.34 2.90 -3.17
CA ASN A 221 14.41 4.01 -3.36
C ASN A 221 13.01 3.71 -2.81
N SER A 222 12.49 2.50 -3.01
CA SER A 222 11.20 2.07 -2.44
C SER A 222 11.21 2.13 -0.92
N ILE A 223 12.26 1.63 -0.27
CA ILE A 223 12.43 1.69 1.19
C ILE A 223 12.49 3.14 1.67
N PHE A 224 13.22 4.00 0.95
CA PHE A 224 13.29 5.42 1.29
C PHE A 224 11.93 6.10 1.23
N ILE A 225 11.16 5.88 0.16
CA ILE A 225 9.80 6.42 0.03
C ILE A 225 8.91 5.90 1.16
N ASP A 226 8.89 4.58 1.37
CA ASP A 226 8.02 3.96 2.36
C ASP A 226 8.33 4.48 3.77
N ARG A 227 9.61 4.54 4.16
CA ARG A 227 10.01 4.99 5.50
C ARG A 227 9.96 6.50 5.70
N GLN A 228 10.45 7.29 4.76
CA GLN A 228 10.59 8.73 4.96
C GLN A 228 9.41 9.54 4.47
N LYS A 229 8.63 9.04 3.52
CA LYS A 229 7.46 9.75 2.98
C LYS A 229 6.16 9.18 3.52
N CYS A 230 6.01 7.86 3.56
CA CYS A 230 4.74 7.27 3.99
C CYS A 230 4.66 7.10 5.51
N MET A 231 5.71 6.59 6.17
CA MET A 231 5.67 6.36 7.62
C MET A 231 5.86 7.63 8.47
N ALA A 232 6.44 8.69 7.91
CA ALA A 232 6.62 9.96 8.62
C ALA A 232 5.30 10.72 8.86
N HIS A 233 4.21 10.33 8.18
CA HIS A 233 2.88 10.91 8.33
C HIS A 233 1.93 10.04 9.16
N ARG A 234 2.45 9.03 9.87
CA ARG A 234 1.69 8.26 10.86
C ARG A 234 1.45 9.06 12.14
#